data_AF-A0AAD6HMI6-F1
#
_entry.id   AF-A0AAD6HMI6-F1
#
_cell.length_a   1.000
_cell.length_b   1.000
_cell.length_c   1.000
_cell.angle_alpha   90.00
_cell.angle_beta   90.00
_cell.angle_gamma   90.00
#
_symmetry.space_group_name_H-M   'P 1'
#
loop_
_entity.id
_entity.type
_entity.pdbx_description
1 polymer ?
#
loop_
_entity_poly.entity_id
_entity_poly.type
_entity_poly.pdbx_seq_one_letter_code
_entity_poly.pdbx_strand_id
1 'polypeptide(L)'
;MEFIDPGRSAFTWSTQEVGYFDPKTDPKEDLPHIDSKRHDFNLIFQNVNAFISHIRGILVFKDEITIRTNIHLCLRGTALEWYIAELTDQDRENLRLNEVESPNGWLQKLDRRFSLSSNLCRMRLTTGSGVSSNACEAAHQLIRYAQILGIHNTHDQLSLILKYFNLDRNFENLHRLLTKPSCGTSIEEFMRILYVTEQENKVMNEWSMNGFDSYFIEEEPKKQQS
;
A
#
# COMPACT_ATOMS: atom_id res chain seq x y z
N MET A 1 20.95 14.63 41.61
CA MET A 1 20.72 15.93 40.94
C MET A 1 20.94 15.67 39.46
N GLU A 2 19.90 15.19 38.77
CA GLU A 2 19.97 14.94 37.34
C GLU A 2 19.75 16.27 36.62
N PHE A 3 20.69 16.62 35.73
CA PHE A 3 20.56 17.78 34.86
C PHE A 3 19.47 17.49 33.83
N ILE A 4 18.27 18.03 34.07
CA ILE A 4 17.24 18.13 33.05
C ILE A 4 17.69 19.26 32.13
N ASP A 5 18.12 18.91 30.92
CA ASP A 5 18.41 19.85 29.84
C ASP A 5 17.12 20.56 29.41
N PRO A 6 17.00 21.89 29.62
CA PRO A 6 15.79 22.65 29.26
C PRO A 6 15.67 22.91 27.74
N GLY A 7 16.55 22.35 26.90
CA GLY A 7 16.67 22.65 25.48
C GLY A 7 15.86 21.80 24.49
N ARG A 8 15.19 20.72 24.90
CA ARG A 8 14.32 19.96 23.96
C ARG A 8 12.94 20.61 23.85
N SER A 9 12.89 21.70 23.08
CA SER A 9 11.64 22.31 22.66
C SER A 9 10.78 21.28 21.91
N ALA A 10 9.48 21.30 22.19
CA ALA A 10 8.44 20.46 21.58
C ALA A 10 8.20 20.74 20.06
N PHE A 11 9.20 21.27 19.35
CA PHE A 11 9.14 21.75 17.96
C PHE A 11 10.28 21.22 17.09
N THR A 12 10.91 20.11 17.47
CA THR A 12 11.94 19.49 16.65
C THR A 12 11.30 18.63 15.57
N TRP A 13 11.39 19.08 14.32
CA TRP A 13 11.04 18.30 13.14
C TRP A 13 11.95 17.07 13.02
N SER A 14 11.36 15.91 12.73
CA SER A 14 12.12 14.68 12.43
C SER A 14 11.61 14.01 11.16
N THR A 15 12.52 13.50 10.34
CA THR A 15 12.19 12.67 9.17
C THR A 15 11.49 11.36 9.57
N GLN A 16 11.63 10.92 10.82
CA GLN A 16 10.93 9.73 11.32
C GLN A 16 9.42 9.94 11.44
N GLU A 17 8.99 11.18 11.73
CA GLU A 17 7.56 11.51 11.85
C GLU A 17 6.87 11.49 10.47
N VAL A 18 7.59 11.90 9.44
CA VAL A 18 7.07 12.03 8.06
C VAL A 18 7.32 10.79 7.22
N GLY A 19 8.37 10.04 7.53
CA GLY A 19 8.82 8.90 6.76
C GLY A 19 9.57 9.30 5.48
N TYR A 20 10.11 8.29 4.81
CA TYR A 20 10.84 8.43 3.56
C TYR A 20 9.97 8.07 2.36
N PHE A 21 10.16 8.76 1.25
CA PHE A 21 9.56 8.42 -0.03
C PHE A 21 10.62 7.86 -0.98
N ASP A 22 10.49 6.59 -1.34
CA ASP A 22 11.35 5.89 -2.30
C ASP A 22 10.52 5.09 -3.32
N PRO A 23 10.29 5.62 -4.53
CA PRO A 23 9.45 4.96 -5.51
C PRO A 23 10.10 3.77 -6.22
N LYS A 24 11.37 3.43 -5.92
CA LYS A 24 12.14 2.37 -6.60
C LYS A 24 12.49 1.16 -5.73
N THR A 25 12.23 1.17 -4.43
CA THR A 25 12.31 -0.07 -3.66
C THR A 25 11.28 -1.05 -4.23
N ASP A 26 11.70 -2.32 -4.39
CA ASP A 26 10.97 -3.39 -5.09
C ASP A 26 9.44 -3.26 -4.87
N PRO A 27 8.62 -3.08 -5.94
CA PRO A 27 7.18 -2.75 -5.85
C PRO A 27 6.30 -3.87 -5.29
N LYS A 28 6.89 -4.82 -4.58
CA LYS A 28 6.20 -5.92 -3.90
C LYS A 28 5.35 -5.41 -2.75
N GLU A 29 5.64 -4.24 -2.19
CA GLU A 29 4.93 -3.70 -1.03
C GLU A 29 4.45 -2.27 -1.26
N ASP A 30 3.23 -2.15 -1.78
CA ASP A 30 2.54 -0.86 -1.91
C ASP A 30 2.01 -0.31 -0.56
N LEU A 31 2.28 -1.00 0.55
CA LEU A 31 1.99 -0.53 1.90
C LEU A 31 3.24 0.19 2.45
N PRO A 32 3.06 1.23 3.28
CA PRO A 32 4.18 1.77 4.01
C PRO A 32 4.76 0.66 4.89
N HIS A 33 5.99 0.26 4.63
CA HIS A 33 6.67 -0.75 5.42
C HIS A 33 7.66 -0.06 6.35
N ILE A 34 7.96 -0.75 7.44
CA ILE A 34 8.96 -0.31 8.40
C ILE A 34 10.27 -0.99 8.02
N ASP A 35 11.27 -0.21 7.63
CA ASP A 35 12.62 -0.75 7.43
C ASP A 35 13.22 -1.12 8.79
N SER A 36 13.16 -2.41 9.11
CA SER A 36 13.72 -2.99 10.33
C SER A 36 15.22 -3.29 10.21
N LYS A 37 15.83 -3.10 9.03
CA LYS A 37 17.28 -3.34 8.83
C LYS A 37 18.14 -2.20 9.35
N ARG A 38 17.55 -1.03 9.63
CA ARG A 38 18.21 0.08 10.31
C ARG A 38 17.63 0.14 11.73
N HIS A 39 18.47 0.38 12.73
CA HIS A 39 18.06 0.49 14.14
C HIS A 39 17.00 1.57 14.42
N ASP A 40 16.64 2.36 13.41
CA ASP A 40 15.53 3.30 13.43
C ASP A 40 14.38 2.76 12.57
N PHE A 41 13.23 2.52 13.20
CA PHE A 41 11.98 2.17 12.53
C PHE A 41 11.50 3.31 11.63
N ASN A 42 12.00 3.34 10.40
CA ASN A 42 11.65 4.39 9.44
C ASN A 42 10.49 3.91 8.55
N LEU A 43 9.41 4.69 8.54
CA LEU A 43 8.31 4.51 7.59
C LEU A 43 8.81 4.79 6.18
N ILE A 44 8.67 3.83 5.26
CA ILE A 44 9.03 4.00 3.85
C ILE A 44 7.78 3.90 2.99
N PHE A 45 7.52 4.96 2.23
CA PHE A 45 6.45 5.05 1.25
C PHE A 45 7.03 4.81 -0.15
N GLN A 46 6.49 3.83 -0.86
CA GLN A 46 6.78 3.62 -2.28
C GLN A 46 5.78 4.34 -3.18
N ASN A 47 4.59 4.62 -2.65
CA ASN A 47 3.49 5.24 -3.36
C ASN A 47 3.35 6.72 -3.00
N VAL A 48 3.38 7.60 -4.01
CA VAL A 48 3.29 9.05 -3.78
C VAL A 48 1.96 9.47 -3.15
N ASN A 49 0.85 8.82 -3.49
CA ASN A 49 -0.47 9.16 -2.95
C ASN A 49 -0.58 8.82 -1.46
N ALA A 50 0.01 7.68 -1.05
CA ALA A 50 0.09 7.30 0.35
C ALA A 50 0.96 8.29 1.14
N PHE A 51 2.12 8.66 0.58
CA PHE A 51 3.01 9.66 1.17
C PHE A 51 2.34 11.03 1.33
N ILE A 52 1.67 11.53 0.28
CA ILE A 52 0.93 12.81 0.32
C ILE A 52 -0.21 12.76 1.34
N SER A 53 -0.93 11.65 1.43
CA SER A 53 -2.03 11.50 2.39
C SER A 53 -1.52 11.50 3.83
N HIS A 54 -0.40 10.83 4.10
CA HIS A 54 0.27 10.85 5.39
C HIS A 54 0.73 12.27 5.77
N ILE A 55 1.38 12.97 4.85
CA ILE A 55 1.78 14.37 5.06
C ILE A 55 0.58 15.25 5.40
N ARG A 56 -0.54 15.12 4.66
CA ARG A 56 -1.77 15.88 4.95
C ARG A 56 -2.31 15.62 6.36
N GLY A 57 -2.17 14.40 6.86
CA GLY A 57 -2.49 14.07 8.25
C GLY A 57 -1.57 14.78 9.25
N ILE A 58 -0.28 14.87 8.96
CA ILE A 58 0.71 15.54 9.83
C ILE A 58 0.53 17.06 9.82
N LEU A 59 0.14 17.64 8.68
CA LEU A 59 -0.13 19.08 8.54
C LEU A 59 -1.24 19.61 9.47
N VAL A 60 -2.05 18.72 10.06
CA VAL A 60 -3.03 19.07 11.11
C VAL A 60 -2.33 19.47 12.42
N PHE A 61 -1.12 18.95 12.67
CA PHE A 61 -0.42 19.10 13.94
C PHE A 61 0.93 19.83 13.82
N LYS A 62 1.49 19.93 12.62
CA LYS A 62 2.75 20.63 12.33
C LYS A 62 2.57 21.68 11.24
N ASP A 63 3.39 22.72 11.30
CA ASP A 63 3.32 23.83 10.37
C ASP A 63 3.79 23.42 8.96
N GLU A 64 3.03 23.86 7.95
CA GLU A 64 3.31 23.54 6.55
C GLU A 64 4.71 24.00 6.12
N ILE A 65 5.17 25.13 6.65
CA ILE A 65 6.47 25.73 6.31
C ILE A 65 7.61 24.78 6.74
N THR A 66 7.57 24.23 7.95
CA THR A 66 8.58 23.29 8.44
C THR A 66 8.58 22.00 7.62
N ILE A 67 7.42 21.44 7.29
CA ILE A 67 7.35 20.23 6.45
C ILE A 67 7.93 20.53 5.06
N ARG A 68 7.48 21.62 4.44
CA ARG A 68 7.84 22.00 3.06
C ARG A 68 9.33 22.29 2.92
N THR A 69 9.93 23.01 3.87
CA THR A 69 11.36 23.33 3.84
C THR A 69 12.24 22.09 4.00
N ASN A 70 11.76 21.07 4.73
CA ASN A 70 12.51 19.85 5.03
C ASN A 70 12.12 18.63 4.18
N ILE A 71 11.14 18.73 3.28
CA ILE A 71 10.63 17.58 2.53
C ILE A 71 11.70 16.85 1.72
N HIS A 72 12.69 17.58 1.21
CA HIS A 72 13.81 17.02 0.45
C HIS A 72 14.62 15.98 1.25
N LEU A 73 14.66 16.11 2.59
CA LEU A 73 15.31 15.15 3.48
C LEU A 73 14.53 13.83 3.58
N CYS A 74 13.26 13.82 3.18
CA CYS A 74 12.40 12.65 3.14
C CYS A 74 12.49 11.90 1.79
N LEU A 75 13.05 12.50 0.74
CA LEU A 75 13.13 11.88 -0.58
C LEU A 75 14.32 10.91 -0.68
N ARG A 76 14.12 9.76 -1.32
CA ARG A 76 15.14 8.73 -1.54
C ARG A 76 15.10 8.22 -2.99
N GLY A 77 16.16 7.54 -3.40
CA GLY A 77 16.28 6.95 -4.74
C GLY A 77 15.98 7.96 -5.86
N THR A 78 15.11 7.58 -6.79
CA THR A 78 14.71 8.46 -7.89
C THR A 78 13.95 9.71 -7.48
N ALA A 79 13.32 9.73 -6.30
CA ALA A 79 12.69 10.94 -5.83
C ALA A 79 13.73 12.00 -5.43
N LEU A 80 14.83 11.56 -4.83
CA LEU A 80 15.96 12.43 -4.50
C LEU A 80 16.72 12.86 -5.76
N GLU A 81 16.95 11.95 -6.71
CA GLU A 81 17.57 12.27 -8.00
C GLU A 81 16.77 13.33 -8.76
N TRP A 82 15.45 13.19 -8.83
CA TRP A 82 14.57 14.20 -9.42
C TRP A 82 14.74 15.56 -8.74
N TYR A 83 14.76 15.60 -7.40
CA TYR A 83 14.90 16.85 -6.65
C TYR A 83 16.27 17.53 -6.86
N ILE A 84 17.35 16.75 -6.95
CA ILE A 84 18.72 17.28 -7.05
C ILE A 84 19.10 17.59 -8.50
N ALA A 85 18.75 16.72 -9.44
CA ALA A 85 19.26 16.77 -10.81
C ALA A 85 18.26 17.32 -11.83
N GLU A 86 16.95 17.15 -11.63
CA GLU A 86 15.94 17.56 -12.61
C GLU A 86 15.29 18.90 -12.28
N LEU A 87 15.21 19.25 -10.99
CA LEU A 87 14.70 20.56 -10.59
C LEU A 87 15.78 21.63 -10.71
N THR A 88 15.42 22.74 -11.37
CA THR A 88 16.24 23.94 -11.38
C THR A 88 16.35 24.55 -9.98
N ASP A 89 17.35 25.40 -9.75
CA ASP A 89 17.46 26.14 -8.48
C ASP A 89 16.20 26.94 -8.19
N GLN A 90 15.62 27.56 -9.22
CA GLN A 90 14.37 28.29 -9.11
C GLN A 90 13.19 27.38 -8.77
N ASP A 91 13.11 26.16 -9.32
CA ASP A 91 12.06 25.20 -8.96
C ASP A 91 12.18 24.68 -7.53
N ARG A 92 13.40 24.47 -7.05
CA ARG A 92 13.66 24.08 -5.66
C ARG A 92 13.29 25.21 -4.70
N GLU A 93 13.65 26.43 -5.05
CA GLU A 93 13.29 27.60 -4.26
C GLU A 93 11.77 27.80 -4.25
N ASN A 94 11.12 27.68 -5.40
CA ASN A 94 9.67 27.70 -5.51
C ASN A 94 9.01 26.59 -4.69
N LEU A 95 9.57 25.37 -4.64
CA LEU A 95 9.06 24.30 -3.77
C LEU A 95 9.18 24.65 -2.28
N ARG A 96 10.19 25.40 -1.88
CA ARG A 96 10.42 25.83 -0.48
C ARG A 96 9.61 27.07 -0.09
N LEU A 97 9.37 27.98 -1.04
CA LEU A 97 8.79 29.30 -0.80
C LEU A 97 7.32 29.45 -1.23
N ASN A 98 6.79 28.62 -2.12
CA ASN A 98 5.44 28.83 -2.66
C ASN A 98 4.34 28.59 -1.62
N GLU A 99 3.98 29.65 -0.90
CA GLU A 99 2.61 29.88 -0.39
C GLU A 99 1.67 30.41 -1.48
N VAL A 100 2.20 30.91 -2.60
CA VAL A 100 1.51 31.93 -3.42
C VAL A 100 0.61 31.38 -4.54
N GLU A 101 0.69 30.10 -4.91
CA GLU A 101 -0.20 29.54 -5.96
C GLU A 101 -1.32 28.63 -5.42
N SER A 102 -1.08 27.91 -4.31
CA SER A 102 -2.11 27.31 -3.46
C SER A 102 -1.45 26.71 -2.20
N PRO A 103 -2.15 26.64 -1.05
CA PRO A 103 -1.72 25.74 0.02
C PRO A 103 -1.56 24.32 -0.56
N ASN A 104 -0.49 23.61 -0.18
CA ASN A 104 -0.14 22.28 -0.70
C ASN A 104 0.27 22.20 -2.20
N GLY A 105 0.58 23.31 -2.88
CA GLY A 105 0.98 23.28 -4.30
C GLY A 105 2.24 22.44 -4.58
N TRP A 106 3.14 22.33 -3.59
CA TRP A 106 4.33 21.47 -3.66
C TRP A 106 3.98 19.97 -3.64
N LEU A 107 2.90 19.57 -2.94
CA LEU A 107 2.40 18.19 -2.98
C LEU A 107 1.84 17.84 -4.37
N GLN A 108 1.25 18.81 -5.08
CA GLN A 108 0.78 18.59 -6.47
C GLN A 108 1.94 18.35 -7.43
N LYS A 109 3.10 18.99 -7.24
CA LYS A 109 4.29 18.73 -8.07
C LYS A 109 4.82 17.30 -7.86
N LEU A 110 4.85 16.82 -6.61
CA LEU A 110 5.20 15.44 -6.29
C LEU A 110 4.20 14.46 -6.93
N ASP A 111 2.91 14.72 -6.76
CA ASP A 111 1.83 13.92 -7.34
C ASP A 111 1.99 13.80 -8.86
N ARG A 112 2.10 14.92 -9.58
CA ARG A 112 2.25 14.92 -11.04
C ARG A 112 3.47 14.16 -11.53
N ARG A 113 4.57 14.16 -10.77
CA ARG A 113 5.81 13.49 -11.17
C ARG A 113 5.77 11.98 -10.94
N PHE A 114 5.26 11.57 -9.78
CA PHE A 114 5.37 10.19 -9.31
C PHE A 114 4.06 9.40 -9.31
N SER A 115 2.93 10.03 -9.66
CA SER A 115 1.67 9.29 -9.81
C SER A 115 1.71 8.40 -11.03
N LEU A 116 1.06 7.24 -10.87
CA LEU A 116 0.84 6.32 -11.98
C LEU A 116 -0.03 7.00 -13.03
N SER A 117 0.40 6.93 -14.29
CA SER A 117 -0.41 7.44 -15.39
C SER A 117 -1.76 6.71 -15.45
N SER A 118 -2.84 7.43 -15.79
CA SER A 118 -4.17 6.83 -15.92
C SER A 118 -4.19 5.65 -16.92
N ASN A 119 -3.37 5.70 -17.96
CA ASN A 119 -3.21 4.61 -18.92
C ASN A 119 -2.58 3.36 -18.27
N LEU A 120 -1.55 3.54 -17.44
CA LEU A 120 -0.95 2.46 -16.68
C LEU A 120 -1.96 1.86 -15.69
N CYS A 121 -2.69 2.70 -14.93
CA CYS A 121 -3.74 2.22 -14.02
C CYS A 121 -4.83 1.41 -14.76
N ARG A 122 -5.28 1.90 -15.93
CA ARG A 122 -6.25 1.19 -16.76
C ARG A 122 -5.70 -0.15 -17.23
N MET A 123 -4.46 -0.19 -17.70
CA MET A 123 -3.79 -1.42 -18.10
C MET A 123 -3.67 -2.41 -16.93
N ARG A 124 -3.31 -1.95 -15.72
CA ARG A 124 -3.21 -2.81 -14.54
C ARG A 124 -4.56 -3.37 -14.12
N LEU A 125 -5.62 -2.56 -14.16
CA LEU A 125 -7.00 -3.00 -13.86
C LEU A 125 -7.54 -4.01 -14.88
N THR A 126 -7.11 -3.95 -16.15
CA THR A 126 -7.60 -4.87 -17.20
C THR A 126 -6.75 -6.12 -17.34
N THR A 127 -5.44 -6.03 -17.16
CA THR A 127 -4.48 -7.12 -17.43
C THR A 127 -3.91 -7.77 -16.17
N GLY A 128 -3.99 -7.13 -15.02
CA GLY A 128 -3.34 -7.60 -13.78
C GLY A 128 -1.83 -7.47 -13.75
N SER A 129 -1.22 -6.89 -14.78
CA SER A 129 0.23 -6.74 -14.85
C SER A 129 0.77 -5.92 -13.68
N GLY A 130 1.59 -6.54 -12.84
CA GLY A 130 2.21 -5.88 -11.69
C GLY A 130 1.26 -5.63 -10.51
N VAL A 131 0.13 -6.33 -10.46
CA VAL A 131 -0.70 -6.46 -9.27
C VAL A 131 -0.12 -7.58 -8.39
N SER A 132 -0.14 -7.42 -7.08
CA SER A 132 0.35 -8.41 -6.13
C SER A 132 -0.39 -9.74 -6.27
N SER A 133 0.29 -10.85 -5.98
CA SER A 133 -0.34 -12.17 -5.85
C SER A 133 -1.01 -12.36 -4.48
N ASN A 134 -0.74 -11.48 -3.51
CA ASN A 134 -1.47 -11.45 -2.24
C ASN A 134 -2.82 -10.74 -2.45
N ALA A 135 -3.90 -11.36 -2.01
CA ALA A 135 -5.24 -10.88 -2.31
C ALA A 135 -5.55 -9.54 -1.62
N CYS A 136 -5.17 -9.36 -0.36
CA CYS A 136 -5.36 -8.10 0.35
C CYS A 136 -4.53 -6.96 -0.26
N GLU A 137 -3.27 -7.22 -0.64
CA GLU A 137 -2.44 -6.22 -1.31
C GLU A 137 -3.00 -5.86 -2.69
N ALA A 138 -3.41 -6.86 -3.47
CA ALA A 138 -4.05 -6.66 -4.75
C ALA A 138 -5.33 -5.81 -4.61
N ALA A 139 -6.19 -6.10 -3.65
CA ALA A 139 -7.40 -5.32 -3.40
C ALA A 139 -7.07 -3.84 -3.10
N HIS A 140 -6.09 -3.57 -2.25
CA HIS A 140 -5.65 -2.20 -1.98
C HIS A 140 -5.07 -1.51 -3.24
N GLN A 141 -4.31 -2.22 -4.06
CA GLN A 141 -3.80 -1.69 -5.34
C GLN A 141 -4.94 -1.32 -6.29
N LEU A 142 -5.92 -2.20 -6.46
CA LEU A 142 -7.05 -2.00 -7.36
C LEU A 142 -7.94 -0.84 -6.91
N ILE A 143 -8.20 -0.68 -5.60
CA ILE A 143 -8.91 0.48 -5.05
C ILE A 143 -8.19 1.78 -5.43
N ARG A 144 -6.87 1.83 -5.28
CA ARG A 144 -6.08 3.02 -5.65
C ARG A 144 -6.13 3.31 -7.14
N TYR A 145 -6.00 2.29 -7.98
CA TYR A 145 -6.10 2.48 -9.44
C TYR A 145 -7.49 2.99 -9.84
N ALA A 146 -8.54 2.49 -9.19
CA ALA A 146 -9.90 2.98 -9.39
C ALA A 146 -10.03 4.46 -8.98
N GLN A 147 -9.48 4.85 -7.84
CA GLN A 147 -9.47 6.24 -7.37
C GLN A 147 -8.73 7.18 -8.33
N ILE A 148 -7.57 6.77 -8.87
CA ILE A 148 -6.81 7.57 -9.87
C ILE A 148 -7.63 7.76 -11.16
N LEU A 149 -8.50 6.81 -11.51
CA LEU A 149 -9.41 6.91 -12.65
C LEU A 149 -10.71 7.66 -12.34
N GLY A 150 -10.85 8.25 -11.15
CA GLY A 150 -12.04 9.00 -10.73
C GLY A 150 -13.20 8.14 -10.21
N ILE A 151 -12.96 6.86 -9.94
CA ILE A 151 -13.95 5.93 -9.39
C ILE A 151 -13.85 5.99 -7.87
N HIS A 152 -14.70 6.81 -7.25
CA HIS A 152 -14.71 7.04 -5.80
C HIS A 152 -15.83 6.31 -5.06
N ASN A 153 -16.82 5.76 -5.78
CA ASN A 153 -17.91 5.01 -5.16
C ASN A 153 -17.38 3.67 -4.62
N THR A 154 -17.61 3.40 -3.33
CA THR A 154 -17.15 2.18 -2.66
C THR A 154 -17.67 0.92 -3.32
N HIS A 155 -18.96 0.85 -3.62
CA HIS A 155 -19.55 -0.33 -4.25
C HIS A 155 -18.94 -0.61 -5.64
N ASP A 156 -18.68 0.44 -6.42
CA ASP A 156 -18.05 0.30 -7.74
C ASP A 156 -16.59 -0.16 -7.62
N GLN A 157 -15.85 0.37 -6.64
CA GLN A 157 -14.48 -0.07 -6.34
C GLN A 157 -14.45 -1.55 -5.95
N LEU A 158 -15.32 -1.99 -5.03
CA LEU A 158 -15.38 -3.39 -4.59
C LEU A 158 -15.85 -4.33 -5.72
N SER A 159 -16.76 -3.87 -6.58
CA SER A 159 -17.21 -4.61 -7.76
C SER A 159 -16.08 -4.81 -8.77
N LEU A 160 -15.20 -3.81 -8.94
CA LEU A 160 -14.01 -3.93 -9.78
C LEU A 160 -13.02 -4.96 -9.23
N ILE A 161 -12.80 -4.99 -7.92
CA ILE A 161 -11.93 -5.98 -7.27
C ILE A 161 -12.45 -7.40 -7.52
N LEU A 162 -13.75 -7.64 -7.30
CA LEU A 162 -14.32 -8.96 -7.58
C LEU A 162 -14.23 -9.33 -9.05
N LYS A 163 -14.52 -8.40 -9.96
CA LYS A 163 -14.37 -8.63 -11.39
C LYS A 163 -12.93 -9.01 -11.75
N TYR A 164 -11.95 -8.37 -11.12
CA TYR A 164 -10.54 -8.69 -11.30
C TYR A 164 -10.20 -10.10 -10.77
N PHE A 165 -10.61 -10.44 -9.54
CA PHE A 165 -10.38 -11.78 -8.97
C PHE A 165 -11.07 -12.91 -9.74
N ASN A 166 -12.15 -12.62 -10.48
CA ASN A 166 -12.77 -13.58 -11.39
C ASN A 166 -11.94 -13.87 -12.65
N LEU A 167 -11.10 -12.92 -13.07
CA LEU A 167 -10.32 -13.01 -14.31
C LEU A 167 -8.90 -13.54 -14.07
N ASP A 168 -8.34 -13.25 -12.89
CA ASP A 168 -6.98 -13.65 -12.54
C ASP A 168 -6.95 -15.07 -11.93
N ARG A 169 -6.16 -15.94 -12.58
CA ARG A 169 -5.98 -17.34 -12.14
C ARG A 169 -5.41 -17.46 -10.74
N ASN A 170 -4.65 -16.46 -10.27
CA ASN A 170 -4.10 -16.48 -8.92
C ASN A 170 -5.18 -16.42 -7.83
N PHE A 171 -6.38 -15.93 -8.16
CA PHE A 171 -7.48 -15.71 -7.22
C PHE A 171 -8.73 -16.54 -7.55
N GLU A 172 -8.61 -17.53 -8.44
CA GLU A 172 -9.74 -18.34 -8.92
C GLU A 172 -10.49 -19.05 -7.79
N ASN A 173 -9.82 -19.48 -6.72
CA ASN A 173 -10.49 -20.14 -5.60
C ASN A 173 -11.13 -19.14 -4.62
N LEU A 174 -10.62 -17.91 -4.54
CA LEU A 174 -11.12 -16.90 -3.61
C LEU A 174 -12.48 -16.35 -4.04
N HIS A 175 -12.68 -16.10 -5.33
CA HIS A 175 -13.92 -15.46 -5.78
C HIS A 175 -15.18 -16.31 -5.51
N ARG A 176 -15.06 -17.64 -5.50
CA ARG A 176 -16.19 -18.54 -5.20
C ARG A 176 -16.66 -18.42 -3.75
N LEU A 177 -15.75 -18.02 -2.87
CA LEU A 177 -15.98 -17.90 -1.43
C LEU A 177 -16.35 -16.47 -1.03
N LEU A 178 -16.03 -15.48 -1.87
CA LEU A 178 -16.32 -14.07 -1.60
C LEU A 178 -17.78 -13.73 -1.94
N THR A 179 -18.50 -13.23 -0.94
CA THR A 179 -19.85 -12.68 -1.13
C THR A 179 -19.79 -11.39 -1.94
N LYS A 180 -20.75 -11.21 -2.87
CA LYS A 180 -20.88 -9.97 -3.64
C LYS A 180 -21.14 -8.78 -2.69
N PRO A 181 -20.37 -7.68 -2.78
CA PRO A 181 -20.57 -6.51 -1.95
C PRO A 181 -21.94 -5.91 -2.25
N SER A 182 -22.60 -5.43 -1.20
CA SER A 182 -23.83 -4.66 -1.30
C SER A 182 -23.49 -3.16 -1.25
N CYS A 183 -24.47 -2.29 -1.54
CA CYS A 183 -24.27 -0.84 -1.43
C CYS A 183 -23.91 -0.38 0.00
N GLY A 184 -24.16 -1.20 1.02
CA GLY A 184 -23.81 -0.91 2.42
C GLY A 184 -22.48 -1.51 2.88
N THR A 185 -21.82 -2.31 2.06
CA THR A 185 -20.57 -2.97 2.43
C THR A 185 -19.43 -1.97 2.46
N SER A 186 -18.76 -1.84 3.61
CA SER A 186 -17.60 -0.96 3.76
C SER A 186 -16.34 -1.61 3.18
N ILE A 187 -15.33 -0.79 2.84
CA ILE A 187 -14.01 -1.31 2.43
C ILE A 187 -13.41 -2.16 3.55
N GLU A 188 -13.51 -1.73 4.79
CA GLU A 188 -12.99 -2.45 5.96
C GLU A 188 -13.63 -3.83 6.12
N GLU A 189 -14.97 -3.89 6.01
CA GLU A 189 -15.71 -5.16 6.09
C GLU A 189 -15.28 -6.11 4.98
N PHE A 190 -15.18 -5.61 3.74
CA PHE A 190 -14.74 -6.39 2.60
C PHE A 190 -13.31 -6.92 2.79
N MET A 191 -12.38 -6.07 3.22
CA MET A 191 -10.99 -6.45 3.44
C MET A 191 -10.85 -7.50 4.56
N ARG A 192 -11.67 -7.41 5.62
CA ARG A 192 -11.72 -8.40 6.68
C ARG A 192 -12.19 -9.76 6.16
N ILE A 193 -13.26 -9.78 5.36
CA ILE A 193 -13.76 -11.02 4.74
C ILE A 193 -12.69 -11.60 3.82
N LEU A 194 -12.08 -10.77 2.97
CA LEU A 194 -11.03 -11.19 2.05
C LEU A 194 -9.85 -11.84 2.78
N TYR A 195 -9.39 -11.24 3.88
CA TYR A 195 -8.32 -11.78 4.69
C TYR A 195 -8.66 -13.17 5.24
N VAL A 196 -9.85 -13.34 5.84
CA VAL A 196 -10.29 -14.63 6.39
C VAL A 196 -10.36 -15.68 5.29
N THR A 197 -10.99 -15.36 4.16
CA THR A 197 -11.11 -16.26 3.01
C THR A 197 -9.74 -16.64 2.42
N GLU A 198 -8.79 -15.72 2.38
CA GLU A 198 -7.42 -16.01 1.92
C GLU A 198 -6.72 -17.03 2.83
N GLN A 199 -6.86 -16.89 4.16
CA GLN A 199 -6.29 -17.84 5.11
C GLN A 199 -6.94 -19.22 5.00
N GLU A 200 -8.28 -19.28 4.92
CA GLU A 200 -9.01 -20.55 4.74
C GLU A 200 -8.60 -21.26 3.45
N ASN A 201 -8.45 -20.53 2.35
CA ASN A 201 -8.00 -21.08 1.08
C ASN A 201 -6.56 -21.62 1.17
N LYS A 202 -5.65 -20.94 1.88
CA LYS A 202 -4.27 -21.45 2.11
C LYS A 202 -4.29 -22.79 2.86
N VAL A 203 -5.06 -22.87 3.95
CA VAL A 203 -5.19 -24.10 4.74
C VAL A 203 -5.79 -25.25 3.92
N MET A 204 -6.85 -24.99 3.14
CA MET A 204 -7.45 -26.03 2.28
C MET A 204 -6.47 -26.55 1.21
N ASN A 205 -5.66 -25.66 0.62
CA ASN A 205 -4.67 -26.07 -0.37
C ASN A 205 -3.52 -26.87 0.26
N GLU A 206 -3.08 -26.51 1.46
CA GLU A 206 -2.07 -27.28 2.21
C GLU A 206 -2.56 -28.68 2.60
N TRP A 207 -3.83 -28.81 2.98
CA TRP A 207 -4.43 -30.10 3.34
C TRP A 207 -4.63 -31.00 2.11
N SER A 208 -5.00 -30.41 0.97
CA SER A 208 -5.10 -31.09 -0.32
C SER A 208 -3.75 -31.62 -0.82
N MET A 209 -2.66 -30.89 -0.57
CA MET A 209 -1.30 -31.30 -0.95
C MET A 209 -0.67 -32.34 -0.02
N ASN A 210 -1.06 -32.37 1.26
CA ASN A 210 -0.49 -33.27 2.27
C ASN A 210 -1.33 -34.53 2.56
N GLY A 211 -2.53 -34.66 1.97
CA GLY A 211 -3.51 -35.68 2.35
C GLY A 211 -3.89 -36.62 1.20
N PHE A 212 -2.97 -37.47 0.73
CA PHE A 212 -3.34 -38.70 -0.02
C PHE A 212 -2.34 -39.87 0.07
N ASP A 213 -1.33 -39.85 0.95
CA ASP A 213 -0.31 -40.92 1.02
C ASP A 213 -0.31 -41.77 2.30
N SER A 214 -1.28 -41.61 3.19
CA SER A 214 -1.41 -42.51 4.33
C SER A 214 -2.86 -42.66 4.71
N TYR A 215 -3.51 -43.74 4.24
CA TYR A 215 -4.61 -44.47 4.90
C TYR A 215 -5.23 -45.45 3.88
N PHE A 216 -4.41 -46.36 3.34
CA PHE A 216 -4.89 -47.66 2.87
C PHE A 216 -4.05 -48.72 3.58
N ILE A 217 -4.40 -48.96 4.85
CA ILE A 217 -4.09 -50.25 5.48
C ILE A 217 -5.33 -51.09 5.21
N GLU A 218 -5.21 -52.02 4.26
CA GLU A 218 -6.18 -53.10 4.07
C GLU A 218 -6.28 -53.89 5.38
N GLU A 219 -7.39 -53.75 6.10
CA GLU A 219 -7.73 -54.71 7.15
C GLU A 219 -8.22 -56.00 6.48
N GLU A 220 -7.34 -57.01 6.43
CA GLU A 220 -7.73 -58.39 6.14
C GLU A 220 -8.77 -58.89 7.16
N PRO A 221 -9.87 -59.52 6.73
CA PRO A 221 -10.84 -60.09 7.66
C PRO A 221 -10.29 -61.41 8.23
N LYS A 222 -9.97 -61.41 9.53
CA LYS A 222 -9.69 -62.66 10.27
C LYS A 222 -10.94 -63.53 10.33
N LYS A 223 -10.93 -64.61 9.56
CA LYS A 223 -11.81 -65.77 9.73
C LYS A 223 -11.64 -66.33 11.14
N GLN A 224 -12.73 -66.40 11.91
CA GLN A 224 -12.84 -67.34 13.02
C GLN A 224 -13.66 -68.54 12.54
N GLN A 225 -12.94 -69.64 12.31
CA GLN A 225 -13.50 -70.98 12.17
C GLN A 225 -13.44 -71.68 13.54
N SER A 226 -14.58 -72.30 13.88
CA SER A 226 -14.87 -73.36 14.86
C SER A 226 -14.60 -73.12 16.35
#